data_AF-A0A0P7WWK0-F1
#
_entry.id   AF-A0A0P7WWK0-F1
#
_cell.length_a   1.000
_cell.length_b   1.000
_cell.length_c   1.000
_cell.angle_alpha   90.00
_cell.angle_beta   90.00
_cell.angle_gamma   90.00
#
_symmetry.space_group_name_H-M   'P 1'
#
loop_
_entity.id
_entity.type
_entity.pdbx_description
1 polymer ?
#
loop_
_entity_poly.entity_id
_entity_poly.type
_entity_poly.pdbx_seq_one_letter_code
_entity_poly.pdbx_strand_id
1 'polypeptide(L)'
;MSGRNRRTHLRAKPRTRDPMQDYDRLPPELRAWLARAALPWRPGSVRKVFARALARTGDTARALAALEAAERRLVARDAATIWGPAHPAAQGMENGIAEGAGRG
;
A
#
# COMPACT_ATOMS: atom_id res chain seq x y z
N MET A 1 -39.33 -9.06 6.68
CA MET A 1 -39.16 -9.07 5.21
C MET A 1 -37.79 -8.50 4.87
N SER A 2 -36.86 -9.28 4.31
CA SER A 2 -35.58 -8.76 3.79
C SER A 2 -35.38 -9.30 2.38
N GLY A 3 -35.86 -8.54 1.40
CA GLY A 3 -35.68 -8.84 -0.01
C GLY A 3 -34.21 -8.72 -0.39
N ARG A 4 -33.57 -9.85 -0.70
CA ARG A 4 -32.23 -9.86 -1.31
C ARG A 4 -32.39 -9.52 -2.79
N ASN A 5 -32.16 -8.26 -3.16
CA ASN A 5 -32.08 -7.84 -4.57
C ASN A 5 -30.73 -8.24 -5.20
N ARG A 6 -30.39 -9.54 -5.18
CA ARG A 6 -29.20 -10.09 -5.86
C ARG A 6 -29.62 -11.35 -6.62
N ARG A 7 -29.88 -11.22 -7.93
CA ARG A 7 -30.13 -12.34 -8.85
C ARG A 7 -28.81 -12.97 -9.29
N THR A 8 -28.03 -13.53 -8.37
CA THR A 8 -26.81 -14.26 -8.69
C THR A 8 -26.79 -15.60 -7.97
N HIS A 9 -26.47 -16.68 -8.69
CA HIS A 9 -26.28 -18.01 -8.10
C HIS A 9 -24.98 -18.14 -7.27
N LEU A 10 -24.15 -17.08 -7.27
CA LEU A 10 -22.91 -17.02 -6.51
C LEU A 10 -23.22 -16.94 -5.01
N ARG A 11 -22.66 -17.87 -4.24
CA ARG A 11 -22.71 -17.80 -2.77
C ARG A 11 -21.98 -16.55 -2.30
N ALA A 12 -22.69 -15.65 -1.63
CA ALA A 12 -22.08 -14.53 -0.92
C ALA A 12 -21.18 -15.10 0.20
N LYS A 13 -19.88 -14.94 0.06
CA LYS A 13 -18.90 -15.39 1.07
C LYS A 13 -18.89 -14.35 2.20
N PRO A 14 -19.07 -14.75 3.48
CA PRO A 14 -18.97 -13.83 4.60
C PRO A 14 -17.57 -13.20 4.59
N ARG A 15 -17.49 -11.88 4.61
CA ARG A 15 -16.21 -11.18 4.73
C ARG A 15 -15.85 -11.19 6.22
N THR A 16 -14.87 -12.02 6.62
CA THR A 16 -14.35 -12.10 8.01
C THR A 16 -13.85 -10.76 8.55
N ARG A 17 -13.54 -9.79 7.69
CA ARG A 17 -13.23 -8.42 8.09
C ARG A 17 -14.04 -7.43 7.29
N ASP A 18 -14.63 -6.48 8.00
CA ASP A 18 -15.27 -5.31 7.45
C ASP A 18 -14.18 -4.29 7.06
N PRO A 19 -13.94 -4.06 5.76
CA PRO A 19 -12.91 -3.14 5.30
C PRO A 19 -13.14 -1.70 5.77
N MET A 20 -14.40 -1.30 5.96
CA MET A 20 -14.72 0.04 6.43
C MET A 20 -14.34 0.21 7.89
N GLN A 21 -14.68 -0.76 8.74
CA GLN A 21 -14.26 -0.71 10.15
C GLN A 21 -12.74 -0.74 10.30
N ASP A 22 -12.03 -1.50 9.47
CA ASP A 22 -10.56 -1.51 9.48
C ASP A 22 -9.98 -0.14 9.08
N TYR A 23 -10.63 0.57 8.15
CA TYR A 23 -10.24 1.92 7.74
C TYR A 23 -10.56 2.96 8.81
N ASP A 24 -11.75 2.90 9.42
CA ASP A 24 -12.18 3.84 10.46
C ASP A 24 -11.32 3.74 11.73
N ARG A 25 -10.71 2.58 11.98
CA ARG A 25 -9.77 2.34 13.07
C ARG A 25 -8.34 2.83 12.79
N LEU A 26 -8.06 3.37 11.60
CA LEU A 26 -6.73 3.90 11.29
C LEU A 26 -6.52 5.28 11.93
N PRO A 27 -5.30 5.56 12.43
CA PRO A 27 -4.86 6.91 12.76
C PRO A 27 -5.10 7.90 11.60
N PRO A 28 -5.38 9.19 11.89
CA PRO A 28 -5.71 10.18 10.87
C PRO A 28 -4.59 10.33 9.82
N GLU A 29 -3.33 10.22 10.24
CA GLU A 29 -2.18 10.31 9.34
C GLU A 29 -2.13 9.15 8.34
N LEU A 30 -2.48 7.94 8.80
CA LEU A 30 -2.59 6.79 7.92
C LEU A 30 -3.77 6.90 6.98
N ARG A 31 -4.89 7.49 7.41
CA ARG A 31 -6.03 7.78 6.53
C ARG A 31 -5.68 8.80 5.46
N ALA A 32 -5.00 9.88 5.84
CA ALA A 32 -4.52 10.91 4.91
C ALA A 32 -3.54 10.31 3.89
N TRP A 33 -2.61 9.46 4.34
CA TRP A 33 -1.72 8.73 3.45
C TRP A 33 -2.48 7.80 2.50
N LEU A 34 -3.48 7.06 2.99
CA LEU A 34 -4.25 6.12 2.18
C LEU A 34 -5.12 6.83 1.13
N ALA A 35 -5.59 8.05 1.44
CA ALA A 35 -6.36 8.86 0.51
C ALA A 35 -5.53 9.41 -0.67
N ARG A 36 -4.20 9.57 -0.49
CA ARG A 36 -3.28 10.00 -1.55
C ARG A 36 -2.54 8.86 -2.26
N ALA A 37 -2.63 7.65 -1.73
CA ALA A 37 -1.93 6.48 -2.26
C ALA A 37 -2.43 6.16 -3.68
N ALA A 38 -1.50 5.82 -4.58
CA ALA A 38 -1.82 5.49 -5.96
C ALA A 38 -2.43 4.08 -6.09
N LEU A 39 -2.12 3.17 -5.16
CA LEU A 39 -2.61 1.79 -5.18
C LEU A 39 -3.83 1.60 -4.26
N PRO A 40 -4.75 0.68 -4.59
CA PRO A 40 -5.87 0.31 -3.72
C PRO A 40 -5.38 -0.59 -2.57
N TRP A 41 -4.68 0.00 -1.61
CA TRP A 41 -4.14 -0.70 -0.45
C TRP A 41 -5.24 -1.23 0.47
N ARG A 42 -5.00 -2.41 1.06
CA ARG A 42 -5.81 -2.89 2.19
C ARG A 42 -5.41 -2.13 3.47
N PRO A 43 -6.35 -1.57 4.25
CA PRO A 43 -6.06 -0.83 5.50
C PRO A 43 -5.17 -1.61 6.47
N GLY A 44 -5.44 -2.92 6.62
CA GLY A 44 -4.65 -3.80 7.49
C GLY A 44 -3.20 -4.00 7.04
N SER A 45 -2.91 -3.97 5.73
CA SER A 45 -1.52 -4.04 5.24
C SER A 45 -0.77 -2.76 5.55
N VAL A 46 -1.40 -1.60 5.33
CA VAL A 46 -0.81 -0.28 5.61
C VAL A 46 -0.47 -0.17 7.09
N ARG A 47 -1.43 -0.52 7.97
CA ARG A 47 -1.21 -0.53 9.42
C ARG A 47 -0.02 -1.41 9.83
N LYS A 48 0.13 -2.59 9.23
CA LYS A 48 1.25 -3.50 9.54
C LYS A 48 2.61 -2.90 9.15
N VAL A 49 2.71 -2.35 7.94
CA VAL A 49 3.96 -1.75 7.46
C VAL A 49 4.33 -0.53 8.30
N PHE A 50 3.35 0.34 8.58
CA PHE A 50 3.55 1.52 9.43
C PHE A 50 3.98 1.13 10.84
N ALA A 51 3.27 0.21 11.49
CA ALA A 51 3.60 -0.23 12.84
C ALA A 51 5.01 -0.83 12.92
N ARG A 52 5.41 -1.63 11.91
CA ARG A 52 6.77 -2.18 11.83
C ARG A 52 7.82 -1.08 11.63
N ALA A 53 7.54 -0.10 10.79
CA ALA A 53 8.47 1.01 10.55
C ALA A 53 8.58 1.94 11.77
N LEU A 54 7.47 2.23 12.43
CA LEU A 54 7.41 3.01 13.65
C LEU A 54 8.14 2.31 14.80
N ALA A 55 7.92 1.00 15.00
CA ALA A 55 8.63 0.23 16.02
C ALA A 55 10.16 0.22 15.81
N ARG A 56 10.62 0.34 14.56
CA ARG A 56 12.06 0.37 14.23
C ARG A 56 12.68 1.76 14.35
N THR A 57 11.93 2.81 14.06
CA THR A 57 12.47 4.18 13.90
C THR A 57 12.05 5.12 15.01
N GLY A 58 10.95 4.83 15.71
CA GLY A 58 10.33 5.75 16.68
C GLY A 58 9.71 7.01 16.07
N ASP A 59 9.81 7.18 14.76
CA ASP A 59 9.47 8.41 14.05
C ASP A 59 8.35 8.15 13.02
N THR A 60 7.26 8.91 13.15
CA THR A 60 6.10 8.82 12.26
C THR A 60 6.42 9.21 10.82
N ALA A 61 7.27 10.22 10.60
CA ALA A 61 7.67 10.66 9.27
C ALA A 61 8.48 9.57 8.55
N ARG A 62 9.41 8.93 9.27
CA ARG A 62 10.17 7.78 8.75
C ARG A 62 9.28 6.57 8.46
N ALA A 63 8.24 6.36 9.27
CA ALA A 63 7.26 5.31 9.04
C ALA A 63 6.40 5.57 7.79
N LEU A 64 5.98 6.82 7.55
CA LEU A 64 5.28 7.22 6.33
C LEU A 64 6.18 7.11 5.08
N ALA A 65 7.46 7.51 5.17
CA ALA A 65 8.42 7.33 4.08
C ALA A 65 8.63 5.84 3.72
N ALA A 66 8.60 4.96 4.72
CA ALA A 66 8.67 3.51 4.49
C ALA A 66 7.42 2.96 3.76
N LEU A 67 6.24 3.54 4.00
CA LEU A 67 5.03 3.22 3.25
C LEU A 67 5.12 3.67 1.79
N GLU A 68 5.58 4.90 1.53
CA GLU A 68 5.79 5.39 0.17
C GLU A 68 6.80 4.55 -0.60
N ALA A 69 7.90 4.16 0.04
CA ALA A 69 8.88 3.26 -0.56
C ALA A 69 8.27 1.88 -0.89
N ALA A 70 7.35 1.38 -0.07
CA ALA A 70 6.64 0.13 -0.35
C ALA A 70 5.69 0.28 -1.54
N GLU A 71 4.98 1.40 -1.66
CA GLU A 71 4.14 1.71 -2.81
C GLU A 71 4.94 1.80 -4.11
N ARG A 72 6.03 2.58 -4.12
CA ARG A 72 6.89 2.70 -5.31
C ARG A 72 7.40 1.34 -5.78
N ARG A 73 7.78 0.44 -4.86
CA ARG A 73 8.23 -0.92 -5.21
C ARG A 73 7.12 -1.76 -5.85
N LEU A 74 5.89 -1.66 -5.34
CA LEU A 74 4.76 -2.38 -5.94
C LEU A 74 4.42 -1.82 -7.31
N VAL A 75 4.36 -0.49 -7.44
CA VAL A 75 4.13 0.19 -8.72
C VAL A 75 5.20 -0.20 -9.74
N ALA A 76 6.49 -0.21 -9.36
CA ALA A 76 7.58 -0.60 -10.26
C ALA A 76 7.45 -2.04 -10.75
N ARG A 77 7.14 -2.97 -9.83
CA ARG A 77 6.97 -4.39 -10.17
C ARG A 77 5.77 -4.60 -11.11
N ASP A 78 4.65 -3.96 -10.80
CA ASP A 78 3.44 -4.09 -11.61
C ASP A 78 3.64 -3.40 -12.97
N ALA A 79 4.35 -2.26 -13.01
CA ALA A 79 4.71 -1.59 -14.26
C ALA A 79 5.61 -2.45 -15.15
N ALA A 80 6.62 -3.11 -14.58
CA ALA A 80 7.47 -4.05 -15.30
C ALA A 80 6.67 -5.22 -15.87
N THR A 81 5.62 -5.66 -15.16
CA THR A 81 4.78 -6.79 -15.58
C THR A 81 3.77 -6.38 -16.66
N ILE A 82 3.17 -5.19 -16.56
CA ILE A 82 2.10 -4.74 -17.45
C ILE A 82 2.67 -4.08 -18.72
N TRP A 83 3.68 -3.22 -18.57
CA TRP A 83 4.23 -2.39 -19.66
C TRP A 83 5.67 -2.76 -20.04
N GLY A 84 6.29 -3.70 -19.33
CA GLY A 84 7.67 -4.14 -19.58
C GLY A 84 8.72 -3.34 -18.78
N PRO A 85 9.97 -3.85 -18.73
CA PRO A 85 11.04 -3.31 -17.90
C PRO A 85 11.50 -1.90 -18.31
N ALA A 86 11.24 -1.48 -19.55
CA ALA A 86 11.61 -0.16 -20.07
C ALA A 86 10.65 0.97 -19.63
N HIS A 87 9.57 0.66 -18.91
CA HIS A 87 8.65 1.68 -18.41
C HIS A 87 9.35 2.55 -17.33
N PRO A 88 9.22 3.89 -17.35
CA PRO A 88 9.91 4.77 -16.39
C PRO A 88 9.68 4.43 -14.91
N ALA A 89 8.46 3.95 -14.57
CA ALA A 89 8.16 3.51 -13.21
C ALA A 89 8.85 2.19 -12.81
N ALA A 90 9.21 1.33 -13.76
CA ALA A 90 9.99 0.11 -13.52
C ALA A 90 11.49 0.41 -13.36
N GLN A 91 12.01 1.36 -14.15
CA GLN A 91 13.40 1.83 -14.15
C GLN A 91 13.79 2.53 -12.84
N GLY A 92 12.86 3.18 -12.14
CA GLY A 92 13.13 3.79 -10.83
C GLY A 92 13.66 2.83 -9.75
N MET A 93 13.54 1.51 -9.94
CA MET A 93 14.11 0.50 -9.03
C MET A 93 15.62 0.29 -9.26
N GLU A 94 16.14 0.53 -10.47
CA GLU A 94 17.55 0.32 -10.82
C GLU A 94 18.45 1.50 -10.40
N ASN A 95 17.90 2.72 -10.40
CA ASN A 95 18.64 3.94 -10.10
C ASN A 95 18.85 4.20 -8.59
N GLY A 96 18.11 3.51 -7.71
CA GLY A 96 18.25 3.63 -6.25
C GLY A 96 19.46 2.92 -5.63
N ILE A 97 20.27 2.21 -6.43
CA ILE A 97 21.53 1.57 -6.00
C ILE A 97 22.74 2.44 -6.41
N ALA A 98 22.57 3.42 -7.30
CA ALA A 98 23.67 4.26 -7.81
C ALA A 98 23.97 5.50 -6.94
N GLU A 99 23.09 5.90 -6.04
CA GLU A 99 23.23 7.14 -5.24
C GLU A 99 23.84 6.90 -3.84
N GLY A 100 24.79 5.96 -3.73
CA GLY A 100 25.47 5.60 -2.47
C GLY A 100 26.99 5.44 -2.57
N ALA A 101 27.58 5.55 -3.76
CA ALA A 101 29.03 5.49 -3.97
C ALA A 101 29.60 6.91 -4.14
N GLY A 102 29.45 7.72 -3.08
CA GLY A 102 30.04 9.06 -2.98
C GLY A 102 30.52 9.28 -1.55
N ARG A 103 31.67 8.72 -1.20
CA ARG A 103 32.46 9.17 -0.04
C ARG A 103 33.91 8.68 -0.14
N GLY A 104 34.84 9.64 -0.24
CA GLY A 104 36.26 9.47 0.06
C GLY A 104 37.14 9.35 -1.16
#